data_AF-A0A7S2KJF9-F1
#
_entry.id   AF-A0A7S2KJF9-F1
#
_cell.length_a   1.000
_cell.length_b   1.000
_cell.length_c   1.000
_cell.angle_alpha   90.00
_cell.angle_beta   90.00
_cell.angle_gamma   90.00
#
_symmetry.space_group_name_H-M   'P 1'
#
loop_
_entity.id
_entity.type
_entity.pdbx_description
1 polymer ?
#
loop_
_entity_poly.entity_id
_entity_poly.type
_entity_poly.pdbx_seq_one_letter_code
_entity_poly.pdbx_strand_id
1 'polypeptide(L)'
;ASHHRFEHSIGVMHLAGQAMRTLRLKDKSLGITDRDVFLVMAAGLLHDIGHGPYSHMFDSQFIPKVTEGKVEKSHEEFSVQMVEYLVKDNGIDISEDEVRFIQ
;
A
#
# COMPACT_ATOMS: atom_id res chain seq x y z
N ALA A 1 14.93 9.76 -15.39
CA ALA A 1 13.83 8.79 -15.24
C ALA A 1 12.52 9.58 -15.15
N SER A 2 11.55 9.31 -16.02
CA SER A 2 10.25 10.01 -16.11
C SER A 2 9.09 9.17 -15.57
N HIS A 3 9.39 8.07 -14.87
CA HIS A 3 8.38 7.19 -14.29
C HIS A 3 7.83 7.81 -13.00
N HIS A 4 6.51 7.92 -12.90
CA HIS A 4 5.78 8.30 -11.69
C HIS A 4 5.47 7.03 -10.87
N ARG A 5 5.20 7.22 -9.57
CA ARG A 5 4.85 6.12 -8.66
C ARG A 5 3.54 5.43 -9.05
N PHE A 6 2.67 6.14 -9.78
CA PHE A 6 1.38 5.62 -10.21
C PHE A 6 1.49 4.37 -11.10
N GLU A 7 2.26 4.42 -12.19
CA GLU A 7 2.44 3.26 -13.05
C GLU A 7 3.21 2.13 -12.36
N HIS A 8 4.12 2.47 -11.45
CA HIS A 8 4.83 1.48 -10.63
C HIS A 8 3.84 0.70 -9.77
N SER A 9 3.00 1.39 -8.99
CA SER A 9 1.98 0.77 -8.14
C SER A 9 1.00 -0.11 -8.91
N ILE A 10 0.56 0.31 -10.11
CA ILE A 10 -0.29 -0.52 -10.97
C ILE A 10 0.44 -1.80 -11.42
N GLY A 11 1.72 -1.68 -11.78
CA GLY A 11 2.55 -2.83 -12.14
C GLY A 11 2.70 -3.82 -10.98
N VAL A 12 2.97 -3.32 -9.77
CA VAL A 12 3.09 -4.15 -8.55
C VAL A 12 1.77 -4.86 -8.25
N MET A 13 0.63 -4.16 -8.27
CA MET A 13 -0.70 -4.76 -8.12
C MET A 13 -0.93 -5.91 -9.11
N HIS A 14 -0.58 -5.70 -10.38
CA HIS A 14 -0.78 -6.70 -11.43
C HIS A 14 0.03 -7.97 -11.16
N LEU A 15 1.32 -7.82 -10.85
CA LEU A 15 2.23 -8.93 -10.57
C LEU A 15 1.82 -9.68 -9.30
N ALA A 16 1.41 -8.97 -8.25
CA ALA A 16 0.92 -9.56 -7.01
C ALA A 16 -0.31 -10.46 -7.26
N GLY A 17 -1.26 -9.99 -8.06
CA GLY A 17 -2.42 -10.80 -8.47
C GLY A 17 -2.05 -12.03 -9.30
N GLN A 18 -1.10 -11.90 -10.23
CA GLN A 18 -0.60 -13.04 -11.01
C GLN A 18 0.08 -14.09 -10.13
N ALA A 19 0.88 -13.67 -9.16
CA ALA A 19 1.54 -14.55 -8.21
C ALA A 19 0.53 -15.35 -7.37
N MET A 20 -0.45 -14.68 -6.75
CA MET A 20 -1.47 -15.32 -5.93
C MET A 20 -2.32 -16.33 -6.72
N ARG A 21 -2.76 -15.95 -7.93
CA ARG A 21 -3.50 -16.87 -8.82
C ARG A 21 -2.65 -18.08 -9.22
N THR A 22 -1.37 -17.88 -9.48
CA THR A 22 -0.46 -18.98 -9.81
C THR A 22 -0.25 -19.93 -8.64
N LEU A 23 -0.08 -19.41 -7.42
CA LEU A 23 0.03 -20.23 -6.21
C LEU A 23 -1.24 -21.05 -5.98
N ARG A 24 -2.41 -20.42 -6.09
CA ARG A 24 -3.71 -21.10 -5.97
C ARG A 24 -3.88 -22.25 -6.97
N LEU A 25 -3.39 -22.07 -8.20
CA LEU A 25 -3.44 -23.11 -9.23
C LEU A 25 -2.47 -24.26 -8.95
N LYS A 26 -1.29 -23.96 -8.41
CA LYS A 26 -0.25 -24.95 -8.11
C LYS A 26 -0.61 -25.80 -6.89
N ASP A 27 -1.24 -25.21 -5.89
CA ASP A 27 -1.62 -25.90 -4.66
C ASP A 27 -2.98 -25.43 -4.15
N LYS A 28 -4.00 -26.25 -4.39
CA LYS A 28 -5.37 -25.98 -3.91
C LYS A 28 -5.51 -26.15 -2.40
N SER A 29 -4.59 -26.86 -1.73
CA SER A 29 -4.66 -27.08 -0.28
C SER A 29 -4.37 -25.80 0.52
N LEU A 30 -3.74 -24.80 -0.11
CA LEU A 30 -3.52 -23.48 0.48
C LEU A 30 -4.83 -22.70 0.73
N GLY A 31 -5.95 -23.10 0.12
CA GLY A 31 -7.25 -22.48 0.39
C GLY A 31 -7.37 -21.01 -0.04
N ILE A 32 -6.51 -20.53 -0.95
CA ILE A 32 -6.48 -19.13 -1.39
C ILE A 32 -7.83 -18.74 -2.04
N THR A 33 -8.51 -17.80 -1.41
CA THR A 33 -9.82 -17.27 -1.85
C THR A 33 -9.65 -16.12 -2.84
N ASP A 34 -10.73 -15.72 -3.51
CA ASP A 34 -10.71 -14.49 -4.33
C ASP A 34 -10.51 -13.23 -3.47
N ARG A 35 -10.93 -13.26 -2.20
CA ARG A 35 -10.69 -12.16 -1.26
C ARG A 35 -9.20 -12.02 -0.93
N ASP A 36 -8.48 -13.13 -0.72
CA ASP A 36 -7.04 -13.10 -0.49
C ASP A 36 -6.28 -12.52 -1.70
N VAL A 37 -6.67 -12.91 -2.92
CA VAL A 37 -6.08 -12.35 -4.15
C VAL A 37 -6.33 -10.84 -4.22
N PHE A 38 -7.56 -10.40 -3.92
CA PHE A 38 -7.91 -8.99 -3.91
C PHE A 38 -7.09 -8.20 -2.88
N LEU A 39 -7.00 -8.69 -1.64
CA LEU A 39 -6.29 -8.01 -0.57
C LEU A 39 -4.79 -7.87 -0.87
N VAL A 40 -4.15 -8.91 -1.42
CA VAL A 40 -2.74 -8.85 -1.83
C VAL A 40 -2.53 -7.92 -3.03
N MET A 41 -3.47 -7.86 -3.97
CA MET A 41 -3.44 -6.87 -5.05
C MET A 41 -3.56 -5.44 -4.50
N ALA A 42 -4.48 -5.20 -3.56
CA ALA A 42 -4.65 -3.90 -2.91
C ALA A 42 -3.41 -3.48 -2.14
N ALA A 43 -2.77 -4.39 -1.40
CA ALA A 43 -1.47 -4.17 -0.75
C ALA A 43 -0.41 -3.72 -1.76
N GLY A 44 -0.26 -4.45 -2.88
CA GLY A 44 0.68 -4.09 -3.93
C GLY A 44 0.41 -2.71 -4.56
N LEU A 45 -0.86 -2.35 -4.74
CA LEU A 45 -1.26 -1.04 -5.27
C LEU A 45 -0.92 0.10 -4.29
N LEU A 46 -1.17 -0.12 -3.01
CA LEU A 46 -1.17 0.91 -1.98
C LEU A 46 0.14 1.00 -1.18
N HIS A 47 1.11 0.09 -1.40
CA HIS A 47 2.35 0.03 -0.62
C HIS A 47 3.13 1.36 -0.59
N ASP A 48 3.05 2.13 -1.66
CA ASP A 48 3.84 3.35 -1.89
C ASP A 48 3.05 4.66 -1.64
N ILE A 49 1.80 4.57 -1.17
CA ILE A 49 0.87 5.71 -1.16
C ILE A 49 1.21 6.80 -0.13
N GLY A 50 1.94 6.45 0.93
CA GLY A 50 2.40 7.36 1.96
C GLY A 50 3.65 8.17 1.61
N HIS A 51 4.25 7.96 0.44
CA HIS A 51 5.40 8.76 0.01
C HIS A 51 5.00 10.21 -0.31
N GLY A 52 5.53 11.13 0.48
CA GLY A 52 5.44 12.56 0.19
C GLY A 52 6.38 13.04 -0.93
N PRO A 53 6.39 14.35 -1.24
CA PRO A 53 7.23 14.94 -2.29
C PRO A 53 8.70 14.57 -2.16
N TYR A 54 9.31 14.08 -3.25
CA TYR A 54 10.69 13.58 -3.26
C TYR A 54 10.94 12.37 -2.33
N SER A 55 9.90 11.58 -2.04
CA SER A 55 10.01 10.24 -1.44
C SER A 55 10.67 10.27 -0.05
N HIS A 56 11.77 9.54 0.15
CA HIS A 56 12.47 9.53 1.43
C HIS A 56 13.02 10.89 1.85
N MET A 57 13.21 11.84 0.93
CA MET A 57 13.61 13.20 1.32
C MET A 57 12.53 13.85 2.20
N PHE A 58 11.26 13.49 2.00
CA PHE A 58 10.14 14.06 2.74
C PHE A 58 10.15 13.64 4.21
N ASP A 59 10.10 12.33 4.47
CA ASP A 59 10.01 11.77 5.82
C ASP A 59 11.35 11.85 6.57
N SER A 60 12.49 11.60 5.90
CA SER A 60 13.79 11.54 6.59
C SER A 60 14.52 12.88 6.75
N GLN A 61 14.20 13.91 5.95
CA GLN A 61 14.92 15.19 5.98
C GLN A 61 13.99 16.38 6.17
N PHE A 62 12.95 16.50 5.35
CA PHE A 62 12.09 17.68 5.37
C PHE A 62 11.26 17.77 6.66
N ILE A 63 10.49 16.72 6.98
CA ILE A 63 9.63 16.68 8.18
C ILE A 63 10.43 16.92 9.47
N PRO A 64 11.56 16.23 9.72
CA PRO A 64 12.38 16.51 10.91
C PRO A 64 12.88 17.95 10.96
N LYS A 65 13.26 18.53 9.81
CA LYS A 65 13.78 19.89 9.74
C LYS A 65 12.72 20.96 10.01
N VAL A 66 11.51 20.81 9.48
CA VAL A 66 10.43 21.80 9.65
C VAL A 66 9.68 21.67 10.97
N THR A 67 9.76 20.50 11.62
CA THR A 67 9.12 20.25 12.92
C THR A 67 10.09 20.32 14.09
N GLU A 68 11.35 20.69 13.86
CA GLU A 68 12.43 20.68 14.87
C GLU A 68 12.58 19.32 15.56
N GLY A 69 12.38 18.23 14.80
CA GLY A 69 12.43 16.85 15.30
C GLY A 69 11.25 16.43 16.17
N LYS A 70 10.19 17.24 16.29
CA LYS A 70 9.00 16.91 17.10
C LYS A 70 8.08 15.89 16.42
N VAL A 71 8.18 15.76 15.10
CA VAL A 71 7.44 14.76 14.33
C VAL A 71 8.44 13.83 13.67
N GLU A 72 8.37 12.56 14.07
CA GLU A 72 9.05 11.46 13.43
C GLU A 72 7.96 10.52 12.92
N LYS A 73 7.69 10.60 11.62
CA LYS A 73 6.73 9.72 10.95
C LYS A 73 7.36 9.18 9.69
N SER A 74 7.24 7.88 9.48
CA SER A 74 7.71 7.24 8.26
C SER A 74 6.66 7.26 7.15
N HIS A 75 7.08 7.03 5.91
CA HIS A 75 6.16 6.88 4.79
C HIS A 75 5.20 5.69 4.95
N GLU A 76 5.58 4.63 5.66
CA GLU A 76 4.67 3.52 6.01
C GLU A 76 3.52 3.99 6.92
N GLU A 77 3.80 4.80 7.95
CA GLU A 77 2.75 5.37 8.81
C GLU A 77 1.83 6.34 8.07
N PHE A 78 2.37 7.09 7.10
CA PHE A 78 1.57 7.91 6.20
C PHE A 78 0.71 7.06 5.27
N SER A 79 1.22 5.91 4.81
CA SER A 79 0.46 4.99 3.95
C SER A 79 -0.77 4.47 4.68
N VAL A 80 -0.64 4.01 5.93
CA VAL A 80 -1.78 3.58 6.77
C VAL A 80 -2.85 4.67 6.87
N GLN A 81 -2.44 5.89 7.25
CA GLN A 81 -3.36 7.02 7.41
C GLN A 81 -4.07 7.39 6.11
N MET A 82 -3.36 7.31 4.98
CA MET A 82 -3.93 7.61 3.68
C MET A 82 -4.92 6.53 3.21
N VAL A 83 -4.62 5.25 3.46
CA VAL A 83 -5.54 4.15 3.14
C VAL A 83 -6.83 4.26 3.97
N GLU A 84 -6.71 4.49 5.28
CA GLU A 84 -7.86 4.71 6.17
C GLU A 84 -8.73 5.89 5.68
N TYR A 85 -8.08 7.01 5.30
CA TYR A 85 -8.77 8.16 4.74
C TYR A 85 -9.50 7.81 3.44
N LEU A 86 -8.84 7.15 2.49
CA LEU A 86 -9.44 6.78 1.20
C LEU A 86 -10.65 5.86 1.36
N VAL A 87 -10.54 4.86 2.24
CA VAL A 87 -11.64 3.92 2.52
C VAL A 87 -12.86 4.68 3.04
N LYS A 88 -12.65 5.55 4.02
CA LYS A 88 -13.72 6.33 4.65
C LYS A 88 -14.35 7.34 3.69
N ASP A 89 -13.53 8.11 2.97
CA ASP A 89 -13.97 9.21 2.11
C ASP A 89 -14.72 8.71 0.88
N ASN A 90 -14.37 7.52 0.38
CA ASN A 90 -14.97 6.92 -0.82
C ASN A 90 -16.03 5.85 -0.51
N GLY A 91 -16.33 5.59 0.77
CA GLY A 91 -17.31 4.57 1.18
C GLY A 91 -16.95 3.16 0.70
N ILE A 92 -15.67 2.81 0.73
CA ILE A 92 -15.18 1.49 0.28
C ILE A 92 -15.54 0.45 1.34
N ASP A 93 -16.23 -0.61 0.91
CA ASP A 93 -16.61 -1.74 1.77
C ASP A 93 -15.41 -2.68 2.03
N ILE A 94 -14.63 -2.33 3.05
CA ILE A 94 -13.48 -3.09 3.54
C ILE A 94 -13.40 -2.96 5.06
N SER A 95 -13.09 -4.05 5.74
CA SER A 95 -12.99 -4.06 7.21
C SER A 95 -11.68 -3.45 7.70
N GLU A 96 -11.64 -3.01 8.96
CA GLU A 96 -10.40 -2.50 9.57
C GLU A 96 -9.28 -3.56 9.59
N ASP A 97 -9.62 -4.83 9.81
CA ASP A 97 -8.64 -5.92 9.78
C ASP A 97 -8.03 -6.10 8.39
N GLU A 98 -8.81 -5.88 7.34
CA GLU A 98 -8.33 -5.95 5.95
C GLU A 98 -7.50 -4.72 5.57
N VAL A 99 -7.81 -3.54 6.12
CA VAL A 99 -6.96 -2.35 5.99
C VAL A 99 -5.60 -2.60 6.64
N ARG A 100 -5.57 -3.23 7.82
CA ARG A 100 -4.33 -3.66 8.50
C ARG A 100 -3.60 -4.79 7.80
N PHE A 101 -4.29 -5.59 6.98
CA PHE A 101 -3.62 -6.59 6.15
C PHE A 101 -2.89 -5.95 4.97
N ILE A 102 -3.41 -4.85 4.44
CA ILE A 102 -2.88 -4.14 3.27
C ILE A 102 -1.58 -3.37 3.58
N GLN A 103 -1.36 -2.97 4.85
CA GLN A 103 -0.26 -2.12 5.32
C GLN A 103 0.42 -2.73 6.53
#